data_AF-A0A4S2M7B2-F1
#
_entry.id   AF-A0A4S2M7B2-F1
#
_cell.length_a   1.000
_cell.length_b   1.000
_cell.length_c   1.000
_cell.angle_alpha   90.00
_cell.angle_beta   90.00
_cell.angle_gamma   90.00
#
_symmetry.space_group_name_H-M   'P 1'
#
loop_
_entity.id
_entity.type
_entity.pdbx_description
1 polymer ?
#
loop_
_entity_poly.entity_id
_entity_poly.type
_entity_poly.pdbx_seq_one_letter_code
_entity_poly.pdbx_strand_id
1 'polypeptide(L)'
;MRHFLLQHSMHNSLLAFFVCGITFSVRAKLLLGKECSRMTDKIVNHCTVDPLTKYGCFVNDNNLRDLRRMNVVPSVNRELFTYCVKCKRCQSEYAKCLVKSLSEPHFQRCSAATFYMSEAKKLLNKKTG
;
A
#
# COMPACT_ATOMS: atom_id res chain seq x y z
N MET A 1 36.91 -45.68 -1.72
CA MET A 1 37.59 -45.05 -2.87
C MET A 1 36.51 -44.29 -3.63
N ARG A 2 36.24 -42.98 -3.38
CA ARG A 2 36.94 -41.78 -3.90
C ARG A 2 37.47 -41.95 -5.32
N HIS A 3 36.81 -41.26 -6.27
CA HIS A 3 37.24 -40.58 -7.51
C HIS A 3 35.91 -40.28 -8.26
N PHE A 4 35.28 -39.09 -8.29
CA PHE A 4 35.65 -37.71 -8.62
C PHE A 4 35.94 -37.43 -10.11
N LEU A 5 35.37 -36.30 -10.58
CA LEU A 5 35.48 -35.56 -11.86
C LEU A 5 34.25 -35.70 -12.78
N LEU A 6 33.37 -34.68 -12.93
CA LEU A 6 33.51 -33.44 -13.73
C LEU A 6 33.65 -33.80 -15.23
N GLN A 7 32.95 -33.23 -16.23
CA GLN A 7 32.52 -31.85 -16.43
C GLN A 7 31.85 -31.76 -17.83
N HIS A 8 31.01 -30.73 -18.06
CA HIS A 8 30.70 -30.10 -19.37
C HIS A 8 29.93 -30.96 -20.41
N SER A 9 29.01 -30.46 -21.24
CA SER A 9 28.78 -29.10 -21.73
C SER A 9 27.47 -29.03 -22.54
N MET A 10 26.76 -27.91 -22.39
CA MET A 10 26.28 -27.06 -23.50
C MET A 10 25.15 -27.55 -24.44
N HIS A 11 24.00 -26.86 -24.28
CA HIS A 11 23.28 -26.12 -25.33
C HIS A 11 22.23 -26.80 -26.25
N ASN A 12 21.06 -26.14 -26.20
CA ASN A 12 20.23 -25.68 -27.33
C ASN A 12 19.30 -26.65 -28.06
N SER A 13 18.00 -26.53 -27.74
CA SER A 13 16.98 -25.89 -28.61
C SER A 13 15.63 -26.06 -27.91
N LEU A 14 15.07 -25.08 -27.18
CA LEU A 14 14.66 -23.75 -27.62
C LEU A 14 13.91 -23.78 -28.97
N LEU A 15 12.93 -24.68 -29.07
CA LEU A 15 11.82 -24.51 -30.00
C LEU A 15 10.82 -23.54 -29.39
N ALA A 16 10.95 -22.31 -29.88
CA ALA A 16 10.12 -21.16 -29.65
C ALA A 16 8.65 -21.47 -30.00
N PHE A 17 7.73 -21.13 -29.10
CA PHE A 17 6.78 -20.02 -29.19
C PHE A 17 5.70 -20.16 -30.29
N PHE A 18 4.49 -19.75 -29.89
CA PHE A 18 3.25 -19.63 -30.67
C PHE A 18 2.37 -20.89 -30.73
N VAL A 19 1.42 -21.00 -29.81
CA VAL A 19 -0.04 -21.00 -30.08
C VAL A 19 -0.78 -20.83 -28.73
N CYS A 20 -1.88 -20.06 -28.76
CA CYS A 20 -2.78 -19.68 -27.65
C CYS A 20 -2.34 -18.49 -26.79
N GLY A 21 -2.32 -17.32 -27.43
CA GLY A 21 -2.53 -16.05 -26.78
C GLY A 21 -3.86 -15.99 -26.02
N ILE A 22 -3.80 -16.34 -24.73
CA ILE A 22 -4.68 -15.75 -23.74
C ILE A 22 -3.79 -14.76 -23.00
N THR A 23 -3.57 -13.60 -23.61
CA THR A 23 -3.30 -12.39 -22.83
C THR A 23 -4.51 -12.22 -21.93
N PHE A 24 -4.44 -12.78 -20.71
CA PHE A 24 -5.29 -12.35 -19.61
C PHE A 24 -4.93 -10.88 -19.36
N SER A 25 -5.49 -10.00 -20.20
CA SER A 25 -5.72 -8.62 -19.85
C SER A 25 -6.75 -8.69 -18.73
N VAL A 26 -6.29 -8.97 -17.51
CA VAL A 26 -7.07 -8.71 -16.30
C VAL A 26 -7.17 -7.20 -16.25
N ARG A 27 -8.12 -6.66 -17.02
CA ARG A 27 -8.42 -5.25 -17.08
C ARG A 27 -8.95 -4.94 -15.69
N ALA A 28 -8.08 -4.42 -14.82
CA ALA A 28 -8.43 -4.05 -13.47
C ALA A 28 -9.68 -3.18 -13.54
N LYS A 29 -10.79 -3.66 -12.96
CA LYS A 29 -12.04 -2.90 -12.96
C LYS A 29 -11.77 -1.60 -12.20
N LEU A 30 -11.92 -0.47 -12.89
CA LEU A 30 -11.74 0.84 -12.29
C LEU A 30 -12.78 1.03 -11.18
N LEU A 31 -12.32 1.43 -9.99
CA LEU A 31 -13.20 1.85 -8.91
C LEU A 31 -13.63 3.29 -9.16
N LEU A 32 -14.93 3.53 -9.16
CA LEU A 32 -15.52 4.85 -9.41
C LEU A 32 -16.43 5.27 -8.26
N GLY A 33 -16.60 6.59 -8.11
CA GLY A 33 -17.57 7.18 -7.18
C GLY A 33 -17.45 6.66 -5.74
N LYS A 34 -18.60 6.30 -5.15
CA LYS A 34 -18.72 5.90 -3.74
C LYS A 34 -17.92 4.64 -3.39
N GLU A 35 -17.85 3.67 -4.30
CA GLU A 35 -17.09 2.43 -4.09
C GLU A 35 -15.59 2.75 -3.92
N CYS A 36 -15.06 3.61 -4.79
CA CYS A 36 -13.68 4.03 -4.65
C CYS A 36 -13.43 4.81 -3.36
N SER A 37 -14.30 5.76 -3.02
CA SER A 37 -14.16 6.53 -1.77
C SER A 37 -14.10 5.59 -0.57
N ARG A 38 -15.02 4.62 -0.49
CA ARG A 38 -15.07 3.65 0.60
C ARG A 38 -13.82 2.77 0.67
N MET A 39 -13.29 2.33 -0.47
CA MET A 39 -12.05 1.54 -0.49
C MET A 39 -10.84 2.40 -0.11
N THR A 40 -10.79 3.64 -0.58
CA THR A 40 -9.75 4.61 -0.21
C THR A 40 -9.75 4.85 1.30
N ASP A 41 -10.92 5.06 1.92
CA ASP A 41 -11.04 5.25 3.37
C ASP A 41 -10.54 4.04 4.16
N LYS A 42 -10.80 2.81 3.69
CA LYS A 42 -10.27 1.58 4.28
C LYS A 42 -8.74 1.52 4.18
N ILE A 43 -8.19 1.87 3.02
CA ILE A 43 -6.73 1.90 2.83
C ILE A 43 -6.09 2.96 3.72
N VAL A 44 -6.66 4.16 3.80
CA VAL A 44 -6.19 5.24 4.69
C VAL A 44 -6.21 4.78 6.15
N ASN A 45 -7.29 4.13 6.58
CA ASN A 45 -7.40 3.57 7.92
C ASN A 45 -6.30 2.55 8.19
N HIS A 46 -6.17 1.54 7.32
CA HIS A 46 -5.15 0.51 7.41
C HIS A 46 -3.73 1.10 7.48
N CYS A 47 -3.39 1.97 6.53
CA CYS A 47 -2.08 2.62 6.48
C CYS A 47 -1.79 3.54 7.68
N THR A 48 -2.80 3.90 8.48
CA THR A 48 -2.62 4.70 9.71
C THR A 48 -2.52 3.80 10.94
N VAL A 49 -3.43 2.85 11.09
CA VAL A 49 -3.54 1.97 12.26
C VAL A 49 -2.36 1.01 12.35
N ASP A 50 -1.92 0.47 11.22
CA ASP A 50 -0.83 -0.51 11.16
C ASP A 50 0.48 0.05 11.72
N PRO A 51 1.00 1.22 11.27
CA PRO A 51 2.19 1.81 11.86
C PRO A 51 1.99 2.33 13.29
N LEU A 52 0.81 2.85 13.65
CA LEU A 52 0.52 3.24 15.05
C LEU A 52 0.68 2.04 15.99
N THR A 53 0.23 0.87 15.57
CA THR A 53 0.32 -0.37 16.34
C THR A 53 1.74 -0.92 16.33
N LYS A 54 2.38 -1.01 15.16
CA LYS A 54 3.75 -1.53 14.97
C LYS A 54 4.78 -0.80 15.82
N TYR A 55 4.66 0.53 15.96
CA TYR A 55 5.61 1.34 16.73
C TYR A 55 5.14 1.64 18.15
N GLY A 56 4.02 1.07 18.58
CA GLY A 56 3.47 1.34 19.91
C GLY A 56 3.19 2.83 20.17
N CYS A 57 2.83 3.60 19.13
CA CYS A 57 2.53 5.02 19.30
C CYS A 57 1.27 5.16 20.17
N PHE A 58 1.38 5.86 21.31
CA PHE A 58 0.25 6.15 22.21
C PHE A 58 -0.54 4.91 22.67
N VAL A 59 0.14 3.79 22.97
CA VAL A 59 -0.52 2.51 23.35
C VAL A 59 -1.41 2.60 24.58
N ASN A 60 -1.12 3.53 25.50
CA ASN A 60 -1.89 3.74 26.72
C ASN A 60 -3.02 4.77 26.56
N ASP A 61 -3.20 5.36 25.37
CA ASP A 61 -4.27 6.32 25.11
C ASP A 61 -5.58 5.58 24.81
N ASN A 62 -6.55 5.73 25.71
CA ASN A 62 -7.85 5.07 25.60
C ASN A 62 -8.68 5.59 24.41
N ASN A 63 -8.59 6.88 24.09
CA ASN A 63 -9.29 7.45 22.94
C ASN A 63 -8.76 6.85 21.64
N LEU A 64 -7.44 6.68 21.52
CA LEU A 64 -6.85 6.02 20.35
C LEU A 64 -7.26 4.54 20.25
N ARG A 65 -7.43 3.84 21.37
CA ARG A 65 -7.94 2.46 21.36
C ARG A 65 -9.39 2.40 20.87
N ASP A 66 -10.21 3.35 21.28
CA ASP A 66 -11.61 3.42 20.87
C ASP A 66 -11.73 3.78 19.38
N LEU A 67 -10.98 4.78 18.91
CA LEU A 67 -10.93 5.15 17.49
C LEU A 67 -10.55 3.98 16.57
N ARG A 68 -9.62 3.10 17.00
CA ARG A 68 -9.23 1.90 16.24
C ARG A 68 -10.34 0.85 16.11
N ARG A 69 -11.37 0.92 16.96
CA ARG A 69 -12.52 -0.01 16.98
C ARG A 69 -13.76 0.56 16.31
N MET A 70 -13.77 1.85 16.01
CA MET A 70 -14.89 2.52 15.34
C MET A 70 -14.99 2.14 13.86
N ASN A 71 -16.18 2.33 13.29
CA ASN A 71 -16.39 2.16 11.86
C ASN A 71 -15.50 3.11 11.06
N VAL A 72 -14.96 2.61 9.95
CA VAL A 72 -14.12 3.41 9.05
C VAL A 72 -14.97 4.46 8.36
N VAL A 73 -14.79 5.71 8.79
CA VAL A 73 -15.40 6.91 8.22
C VAL A 73 -14.35 8.04 8.16
N PRO A 74 -14.56 9.07 7.33
CA PRO A 74 -13.58 10.15 7.15
C PRO A 74 -13.16 10.87 8.45
N SER A 75 -14.10 11.07 9.38
CA SER A 75 -13.81 11.71 10.68
C SER A 75 -12.84 10.87 11.54
N VAL A 76 -13.11 9.57 11.68
CA VAL A 76 -12.25 8.62 12.40
C VAL A 76 -10.85 8.56 11.78
N ASN A 77 -10.78 8.49 10.45
CA ASN A 77 -9.49 8.50 9.74
C ASN A 77 -8.70 9.79 10.01
N ARG A 78 -9.37 10.94 10.05
CA ARG A 78 -8.73 12.23 10.36
C ARG A 78 -8.17 12.26 11.78
N GLU A 79 -8.90 11.74 12.76
CA GLU A 79 -8.43 11.67 14.13
C GLU A 79 -7.25 10.71 14.29
N LEU A 80 -7.35 9.49 13.74
CA LEU A 80 -6.24 8.54 13.71
C LEU A 80 -5.00 9.14 13.05
N PHE A 81 -5.17 9.89 11.96
CA PHE A 81 -4.05 10.57 11.29
C PHE A 81 -3.39 11.63 12.19
N THR A 82 -4.17 12.38 12.99
CA THR A 82 -3.62 13.32 13.99
C THR A 82 -2.72 12.61 15.01
N TYR A 83 -3.08 11.40 15.45
CA TYR A 83 -2.19 10.59 16.27
C TYR A 83 -0.94 10.17 15.50
N CYS A 84 -1.09 9.73 14.25
CA CYS A 84 0.02 9.25 13.44
C CYS A 84 1.06 10.35 13.15
N VAL A 85 0.65 11.59 12.86
CA VAL A 85 1.60 12.68 12.60
C VAL A 85 2.40 13.12 13.83
N LYS A 86 1.86 12.91 15.04
CA LYS A 86 2.61 13.13 16.29
C LYS A 86 3.68 12.06 16.53
N CYS A 87 3.59 10.91 15.84
CA CYS A 87 4.57 9.83 15.89
C CYS A 87 5.41 9.82 14.59
N LYS A 88 6.59 10.44 14.59
CA LYS A 88 7.43 10.65 13.39
C LYS A 88 7.64 9.37 12.54
N ARG A 89 7.78 8.21 13.18
CA ARG A 89 7.90 6.90 12.49
C ARG A 89 6.61 6.51 11.78
N CYS A 90 5.46 6.76 12.41
CA CYS A 90 4.15 6.47 11.83
C CYS A 90 3.92 7.29 10.55
N GLN A 91 4.17 8.59 10.59
CA GLN A 91 3.97 9.49 9.45
C GLN A 91 4.69 9.00 8.18
N SER A 92 5.95 8.55 8.31
CA SER A 92 6.73 8.07 7.17
C SER A 92 6.19 6.75 6.62
N GLU A 93 5.81 5.80 7.47
CA GLU A 93 5.30 4.50 7.03
C GLU A 93 3.88 4.61 6.46
N TYR A 94 3.04 5.47 7.05
CA TYR A 94 1.73 5.84 6.50
C TYR A 94 1.85 6.34 5.06
N ALA A 95 2.77 7.27 4.80
CA ALA A 95 2.94 7.85 3.48
C ALA A 95 3.45 6.82 2.45
N LYS A 96 4.40 5.96 2.83
CA LYS A 96 4.86 4.85 1.98
C LYS A 96 3.75 3.86 1.66
N CYS A 97 2.97 3.48 2.68
CA CYS A 97 1.84 2.57 2.54
C CYS A 97 0.80 3.11 1.56
N LEU A 98 0.40 4.38 1.71
CA LEU A 98 -0.57 5.01 0.81
C LEU A 98 -0.08 5.06 -0.63
N VAL A 99 1.16 5.48 -0.87
CA VAL A 99 1.71 5.53 -2.23
C VAL A 99 1.69 4.14 -2.86
N LYS A 100 2.08 3.10 -2.11
CA LYS A 100 2.03 1.72 -2.59
C LYS A 100 0.61 1.28 -2.93
N SER A 101 -0.32 1.35 -1.97
CA SER A 101 -1.68 0.81 -2.12
C SER A 101 -2.55 1.59 -3.10
N LEU A 102 -2.39 2.92 -3.19
CA LEU A 102 -3.21 3.77 -4.08
C LEU A 102 -2.61 3.95 -5.48
N SER A 103 -1.39 3.45 -5.73
CA SER A 103 -0.79 3.44 -7.07
C SER A 103 -1.38 2.39 -8.01
N GLU A 104 -2.21 1.48 -7.47
CA GLU A 104 -2.78 0.40 -8.26
C GLU A 104 -3.72 0.93 -9.37
N PRO A 105 -3.73 0.31 -10.57
CA PRO A 105 -4.47 0.81 -11.74
C PRO A 105 -5.97 1.03 -11.48
N HIS A 106 -6.58 0.25 -10.59
CA HIS A 106 -7.99 0.35 -10.27
C HIS A 106 -8.37 1.69 -9.58
N PHE A 107 -7.40 2.46 -9.08
CA PHE A 107 -7.61 3.79 -8.49
C PHE A 107 -7.35 4.95 -9.46
N GLN A 108 -6.93 4.72 -10.69
CA GLN A 108 -6.42 5.76 -11.60
C GLN A 108 -7.43 6.89 -11.91
N ARG A 109 -8.75 6.64 -11.80
CA ARG A 109 -9.81 7.65 -12.00
C ARG A 109 -10.51 8.07 -10.71
N CYS A 110 -9.93 7.73 -9.57
CA CYS A 110 -10.52 8.02 -8.28
C CYS A 110 -9.95 9.29 -7.67
N SER A 111 -10.80 10.30 -7.52
CA SER A 111 -10.43 11.60 -6.94
C SER A 111 -9.95 11.45 -5.49
N ALA A 112 -10.62 10.62 -4.67
CA ALA A 112 -10.21 10.36 -3.29
C ALA A 112 -8.80 9.75 -3.22
N ALA A 113 -8.54 8.69 -4.00
CA ALA A 113 -7.23 8.06 -4.04
C ALA A 113 -6.14 9.02 -4.55
N THR A 114 -6.45 9.81 -5.58
CA THR A 114 -5.54 10.82 -6.12
C THR A 114 -5.17 11.88 -5.07
N PHE A 115 -6.15 12.37 -4.31
CA PHE A 115 -5.94 13.32 -3.23
C PHE A 115 -5.00 12.76 -2.15
N TYR A 116 -5.32 11.58 -1.59
CA TYR A 116 -4.50 10.96 -0.54
C TYR A 116 -3.10 10.56 -1.02
N MET A 117 -2.97 10.11 -2.27
CA MET A 117 -1.66 9.83 -2.87
C MET A 117 -0.82 11.11 -3.01
N SER A 118 -1.43 12.24 -3.41
CA SER A 118 -0.75 13.53 -3.49
C SER A 118 -0.26 14.00 -2.12
N GLU A 119 -1.12 13.93 -1.10
CA GLU A 119 -0.75 14.28 0.28
C GLU A 119 0.37 13.37 0.82
N ALA A 120 0.30 12.06 0.57
CA ALA A 120 1.35 11.12 0.96
C ALA A 120 2.70 11.45 0.29
N LYS A 121 2.70 11.78 -1.01
CA LYS A 121 3.92 12.20 -1.73
C LYS A 121 4.51 13.47 -1.14
N LYS A 122 3.68 14.47 -0.76
CA LYS A 122 4.16 15.68 -0.06
C LYS A 122 4.82 15.35 1.28
N LEU A 123 4.27 14.40 2.04
CA LEU A 123 4.87 13.95 3.31
C LEU A 123 6.24 13.29 3.12
N LEU A 124 6.42 12.51 2.06
CA LEU A 124 7.72 11.89 1.74
C LEU A 124 8.75 12.91 1.24
N ASN A 125 8.31 13.87 0.43
CA ASN A 125 9.18 14.91 -0.14
C ASN A 125 9.54 16.01 0.85
N LYS A 126 8.94 16.04 2.04
CA LYS A 126 9.31 16.96 3.13
C LYS A 126 10.68 16.68 3.78
N LYS A 127 11.52 15.84 3.16
CA LYS A 127 12.91 15.57 3.54
C LYS A 127 13.90 16.08 2.49
N THR A 128 13.95 17.40 2.34
CA THR A 128 15.16 18.13 1.92
C THR A 128 14.94 19.60 2.31
N GLY A 129 15.34 19.94 3.53
CA GLY A 129 15.24 21.26 4.13
C GLY A 129 15.82 21.22 5.53
#